data_AF-A0A9P5NSG0-F1
#
_entry.id   AF-A0A9P5NSG0-F1
#
_cell.length_a   1.000
_cell.length_b   1.000
_cell.length_c   1.000
_cell.angle_alpha   90.00
_cell.angle_beta   90.00
_cell.angle_gamma   90.00
#
_symmetry.space_group_name_H-M   'P 1'
#
loop_
_entity.id
_entity.type
_entity.pdbx_description
1 polymer ?
#
loop_
_entity_poly.entity_id
_entity_poly.type
_entity_poly.pdbx_seq_one_letter_code
_entity_poly.pdbx_strand_id
1 'polypeptide(L)'
;MKVPHIAHHGLVRLGRDVYLRKPQAAQAIKTATGNLTLNGSVTSSSSSFLSTLPPHPSAVAQPSIVLIFGWMGAKLPHVLKYSNTYSEIYPESTQVIVRSEPSYFWSSKKARITSIEPVVETLEALGCLPPAQSSSASKVLRRADVQPLFSNPAPSILVHTFSNGGAWQLATLSELLSSRTYPHTTKLSPGALILDSCPGDGGVEGTINAFSGLIHNPILRHLVTFIIRLLYFYGYLRRKILPSRSGTVFDRMKTRVNTPQLLPWFTKDTPRLYFYSTKDDIIPIHEVETHVEKARERGLNVRVERFEDSKHVAHARADPERYWSAVRKLWEDAVRGGADVSSKSE
;
A
#
# COMPACT_ATOMS: atom_id res chain seq x y z
N MET A 1 -6.38 -31.99 -2.14
CA MET A 1 -6.78 -30.85 -1.29
C MET A 1 -5.54 -30.33 -0.58
N LYS A 2 -5.15 -29.06 -0.77
CA LYS A 2 -4.09 -28.42 0.03
C LYS A 2 -4.73 -27.50 1.06
N VAL A 3 -4.57 -27.85 2.34
CA VAL A 3 -4.91 -27.04 3.50
C VAL A 3 -4.12 -25.71 3.42
N PRO A 4 -4.72 -24.54 3.71
CA PRO A 4 -3.96 -23.31 3.76
C PRO A 4 -3.00 -23.37 4.95
N HIS A 5 -1.69 -23.33 4.68
CA HIS A 5 -0.68 -23.10 5.70
C HIS A 5 -0.91 -21.69 6.27
N ILE A 6 -1.39 -21.60 7.51
CA ILE A 6 -1.14 -20.44 8.36
C ILE A 6 0.38 -20.35 8.46
N ALA A 7 0.99 -19.36 7.79
CA ALA A 7 2.43 -19.17 7.81
C ALA A 7 2.85 -18.49 9.12
N HIS A 8 4.11 -18.73 9.52
CA HIS A 8 4.80 -18.43 10.79
C HIS A 8 4.67 -17.02 11.44
N HIS A 9 3.75 -16.14 11.00
CA HIS A 9 3.59 -14.78 11.53
C HIS A 9 2.11 -14.32 11.61
N GLY A 10 1.14 -15.23 11.66
CA GLY A 10 -0.29 -14.85 11.75
C GLY A 10 -0.85 -14.23 10.46
N LEU A 11 -0.21 -14.48 9.32
CA LEU A 11 -0.61 -13.98 8.01
C LEU A 11 -1.44 -15.03 7.25
N VAL A 12 -2.50 -14.59 6.59
CA VAL A 12 -3.28 -15.39 5.65
C VAL A 12 -2.75 -15.11 4.24
N ARG A 13 -2.25 -16.14 3.55
CA ARG A 13 -1.77 -15.99 2.17
C ARG A 13 -2.95 -16.06 1.20
N LEU A 14 -3.16 -14.98 0.44
CA LEU A 14 -4.29 -14.82 -0.49
C LEU A 14 -3.90 -15.08 -1.95
N GLY A 15 -2.63 -14.88 -2.28
CA GLY A 15 -2.07 -15.12 -3.59
C GLY A 15 -0.59 -15.49 -3.51
N ARG A 16 0.08 -15.50 -4.67
CA ARG A 16 1.53 -15.75 -4.71
C ARG A 16 2.28 -14.75 -3.82
N ASP A 17 1.93 -13.48 -3.95
CA ASP A 17 2.64 -12.35 -3.34
C ASP A 17 1.71 -11.42 -2.55
N VAL A 18 0.49 -11.86 -2.24
CA VAL A 18 -0.53 -11.10 -1.50
C VAL A 18 -0.86 -11.80 -0.18
N TYR A 19 -0.82 -11.03 0.90
CA TYR A 19 -1.03 -11.51 2.28
C TYR A 19 -2.02 -10.60 3.01
N LEU A 20 -2.80 -11.18 3.91
CA LEU A 20 -3.67 -10.47 4.84
C LEU A 20 -3.14 -10.64 6.25
N ARG A 21 -3.10 -9.55 7.01
CA ARG A 21 -2.91 -9.56 8.47
C ARG A 21 -4.20 -9.09 9.12
N LYS A 22 -4.73 -9.89 10.06
CA LYS A 22 -5.88 -9.51 10.87
C LYS A 22 -5.49 -8.46 11.93
N PRO A 23 -6.44 -7.65 12.43
CA PRO A 23 -6.20 -6.71 13.51
C PRO A 23 -5.58 -7.37 14.74
N GLN A 24 -4.67 -6.68 15.42
CA GLN A 24 -4.02 -7.21 16.63
C GLN A 24 -5.00 -7.30 17.80
N ALA A 25 -5.91 -6.33 17.94
CA ALA A 25 -6.99 -6.38 18.94
C ALA A 25 -7.86 -7.64 18.78
N ALA A 26 -8.21 -7.99 17.54
CA ALA A 26 -8.98 -9.21 17.23
C ALA A 26 -8.21 -10.51 17.52
N GLN A 27 -6.88 -10.48 17.42
CA GLN A 27 -6.03 -11.63 17.77
C GLN A 27 -5.89 -11.78 19.30
N ALA A 28 -5.71 -10.67 20.03
CA ALA A 28 -5.62 -10.68 21.49
C ALA A 28 -6.90 -11.21 22.15
N ILE A 29 -8.08 -10.83 21.64
CA ILE A 29 -9.38 -11.33 22.13
C ILE A 29 -9.50 -12.84 21.91
N LYS A 30 -9.07 -13.37 20.76
CA LYS A 30 -9.08 -14.82 20.48
C LYS A 30 -8.08 -15.59 21.36
N THR A 31 -6.93 -15.02 21.68
CA THR A 31 -5.97 -15.64 22.61
C THR A 31 -6.49 -15.64 24.06
N ALA A 32 -7.13 -14.55 24.49
CA ALA A 32 -7.74 -14.47 25.82
C ALA A 32 -8.93 -15.42 25.99
N THR A 33 -9.78 -15.56 24.97
CA THR A 33 -10.91 -16.52 24.97
C THR A 33 -10.46 -17.97 24.75
N GLY A 34 -9.37 -18.21 24.02
CA GLY A 34 -8.78 -19.55 23.86
C GLY A 34 -8.09 -20.09 25.12
N ASN A 35 -7.60 -19.20 26.00
CA ASN A 35 -7.00 -19.58 27.28
C ASN A 35 -8.02 -19.76 28.42
N LEU A 36 -9.31 -19.52 28.15
CA LEU A 36 -10.41 -19.78 29.09
C LEU A 36 -11.08 -21.12 28.74
N THR A 37 -10.39 -22.23 28.99
CA THR A 37 -11.06 -23.53 29.15
C THR A 37 -10.52 -24.28 30.38
N LEU A 38 -11.47 -24.59 31.28
CA LEU A 38 -11.44 -25.48 32.44
C LEU A 38 -10.79 -24.98 33.74
N ASN A 39 -11.58 -24.30 34.59
CA ASN A 39 -12.22 -24.94 35.76
C ASN A 39 -13.00 -23.92 36.60
N GLY A 40 -14.22 -24.30 37.02
CA GLY A 40 -14.92 -23.70 38.15
C GLY A 40 -16.16 -22.89 37.78
N SER A 41 -17.31 -23.43 38.15
CA SER A 41 -18.59 -22.73 38.23
C SER A 41 -18.48 -21.47 39.11
N VAL A 42 -18.81 -20.30 38.59
CA VAL A 42 -19.21 -19.15 39.42
C VAL A 42 -20.39 -18.45 38.77
N THR A 43 -21.37 -18.21 39.63
CA THR A 43 -22.68 -17.60 39.46
C THR A 43 -22.64 -16.15 38.96
N SER A 44 -23.78 -15.73 38.40
CA SER A 44 -24.14 -14.36 38.02
C SER A 44 -23.94 -13.30 39.13
N SER A 45 -23.80 -12.04 38.69
CA SER A 45 -23.59 -10.77 39.42
C SER A 45 -22.11 -10.37 39.50
N SER A 46 -21.64 -9.19 39.06
CA SER A 46 -22.25 -7.87 39.15
C SER A 46 -21.69 -6.92 38.07
N SER A 47 -22.57 -6.09 37.52
CA SER A 47 -22.25 -4.89 36.78
C SER A 47 -21.82 -3.80 37.77
N SER A 48 -20.57 -3.33 37.72
CA SER A 48 -20.15 -1.98 38.17
C SER A 48 -18.62 -1.82 38.24
N PHE A 49 -17.91 -1.82 37.09
CA PHE A 49 -16.53 -1.30 37.01
C PHE A 49 -16.28 -0.66 35.65
N LEU A 50 -17.11 0.33 35.31
CA LEU A 50 -16.82 1.29 34.25
C LEU A 50 -17.08 2.68 34.83
N SER A 51 -16.02 3.34 35.30
CA SER A 51 -15.84 4.79 35.25
C SER A 51 -14.72 5.18 36.18
N THR A 52 -13.55 5.50 35.61
CA THR A 52 -12.69 6.63 36.00
C THR A 52 -11.41 6.55 35.16
N LEU A 53 -11.52 6.92 33.89
CA LEU A 53 -10.40 7.52 33.18
C LEU A 53 -10.90 8.87 32.65
N PRO A 54 -10.12 9.95 32.81
CA PRO A 54 -10.52 11.27 32.33
C PRO A 54 -10.76 11.22 30.81
N PRO A 55 -11.64 12.06 30.26
CA PRO A 55 -11.90 12.10 28.83
C PRO A 55 -10.60 12.50 28.10
N HIS A 56 -9.92 11.52 27.53
CA HIS A 56 -8.84 11.78 26.57
C HIS A 56 -9.45 12.57 25.39
N PRO A 57 -8.76 13.60 24.87
CA PRO A 57 -9.20 14.30 23.67
C PRO A 57 -9.46 13.25 22.59
N SER A 58 -10.68 13.28 22.03
CA SER A 58 -11.27 12.30 21.13
C SER A 58 -10.23 11.55 20.29
N ALA A 59 -10.00 10.27 20.59
CA ALA A 59 -9.05 9.44 19.86
C ALA A 59 -9.37 9.49 18.36
N VAL A 60 -8.42 9.96 17.55
CA VAL A 60 -8.58 10.05 16.09
C VAL A 60 -8.86 8.64 15.54
N ALA A 61 -9.96 8.48 14.80
CA ALA A 61 -10.35 7.20 14.22
C ALA A 61 -9.22 6.64 13.34
N GLN A 62 -8.80 5.41 13.57
CA GLN A 62 -7.73 4.75 12.81
C GLN A 62 -8.21 4.25 11.42
N PRO A 63 -7.30 3.94 10.47
CA PRO A 63 -7.72 3.33 9.21
C PRO A 63 -8.30 1.94 9.48
N SER A 64 -9.41 1.59 8.84
CA SER A 64 -9.89 0.21 8.88
C SER A 64 -8.98 -0.71 8.09
N ILE A 65 -8.36 -0.19 7.02
CA ILE A 65 -7.41 -0.94 6.19
C ILE A 65 -6.13 -0.15 5.94
N VAL A 66 -4.99 -0.84 6.07
CA VAL A 66 -3.70 -0.40 5.52
C VAL A 66 -3.32 -1.29 4.34
N LEU A 67 -3.24 -0.70 3.14
CA LEU A 67 -2.74 -1.36 1.93
C LEU A 67 -1.25 -1.07 1.79
N ILE A 68 -0.41 -2.10 1.79
CA ILE A 68 1.05 -1.98 1.75
C ILE A 68 1.57 -2.60 0.46
N PHE A 69 2.06 -1.77 -0.48
CA PHE A 69 2.73 -2.21 -1.70
C PHE A 69 4.24 -2.12 -1.52
N GLY A 70 4.88 -3.28 -1.34
CA GLY A 70 6.33 -3.37 -1.13
C GLY A 70 7.16 -2.99 -2.35
N TRP A 71 8.46 -2.82 -2.12
CA TRP A 71 9.42 -2.48 -3.17
C TRP A 71 9.97 -3.74 -3.86
N MET A 72 10.63 -3.53 -5.01
CA MET A 72 11.14 -4.59 -5.84
C MET A 72 12.19 -5.45 -5.11
N GLY A 73 11.99 -6.77 -5.11
CA GLY A 73 12.93 -7.72 -4.51
C GLY A 73 12.89 -7.75 -2.98
N ALA A 74 11.96 -7.02 -2.34
CA ALA A 74 11.79 -7.06 -0.90
C ALA A 74 11.40 -8.46 -0.43
N LYS A 75 12.22 -9.04 0.46
CA LYS A 75 11.83 -10.24 1.20
C LYS A 75 10.69 -9.88 2.15
N LEU A 76 9.76 -10.82 2.36
CA LEU A 76 8.59 -10.60 3.23
C LEU A 76 8.97 -10.01 4.61
N PRO A 77 10.01 -10.50 5.32
CA PRO A 77 10.39 -9.92 6.62
C PRO A 77 10.77 -8.44 6.59
N HIS A 78 11.24 -7.91 5.45
CA HIS A 78 11.56 -6.49 5.33
C HIS A 78 10.28 -5.64 5.29
N VAL A 79 9.28 -6.06 4.51
CA VAL A 79 7.97 -5.39 4.45
C VAL A 79 7.24 -5.53 5.80
N LEU A 80 7.42 -6.66 6.49
CA LEU A 80 6.81 -6.88 7.80
C LEU A 80 7.29 -5.95 8.90
N LYS A 81 8.48 -5.32 8.78
CA LYS A 81 8.91 -4.27 9.72
C LYS A 81 7.93 -3.10 9.73
N TYR A 82 7.50 -2.66 8.56
CA TYR A 82 6.48 -1.60 8.43
C TYR A 82 5.10 -2.09 8.86
N SER A 83 4.72 -3.31 8.48
CA SER A 83 3.46 -3.92 8.94
C SER A 83 3.36 -3.99 10.46
N ASN A 84 4.47 -4.33 11.14
CA ASN A 84 4.53 -4.38 12.61
C ASN A 84 4.31 -3.01 13.23
N THR A 85 5.01 -1.98 12.75
CA THR A 85 4.78 -0.61 13.25
C THR A 85 3.35 -0.15 12.98
N TYR A 86 2.75 -0.51 11.84
CA TYR A 86 1.33 -0.27 11.60
C TYR A 86 0.41 -1.01 12.59
N SER A 87 0.75 -2.23 13.01
CA SER A 87 -0.02 -2.93 14.05
C SER A 87 0.12 -2.25 15.42
N GLU A 88 1.24 -1.59 15.69
CA GLU A 88 1.46 -0.83 16.93
C GLU A 88 0.68 0.49 16.92
N ILE A 89 0.77 1.28 15.84
CA ILE A 89 0.13 2.60 15.79
C ILE A 89 -1.36 2.53 15.41
N TYR A 90 -1.80 1.47 14.72
CA TYR A 90 -3.18 1.21 14.32
C TYR A 90 -3.60 -0.25 14.62
N PRO A 91 -3.83 -0.62 15.88
CA PRO A 91 -4.06 -2.01 16.31
C PRO A 91 -5.37 -2.64 15.81
N GLU A 92 -6.36 -1.84 15.38
CA GLU A 92 -7.62 -2.36 14.82
C GLU A 92 -7.60 -2.44 13.28
N SER A 93 -6.55 -1.94 12.63
CA SER A 93 -6.45 -2.01 11.18
C SER A 93 -6.22 -3.44 10.69
N THR A 94 -6.99 -3.83 9.69
CA THR A 94 -6.65 -4.96 8.83
C THR A 94 -5.58 -4.52 7.84
N GLN A 95 -4.59 -5.36 7.52
CA GLN A 95 -3.55 -4.99 6.56
C GLN A 95 -3.54 -5.95 5.37
N VAL A 96 -3.48 -5.40 4.15
CA VAL A 96 -3.24 -6.17 2.93
C VAL A 96 -1.85 -5.83 2.42
N ILE A 97 -0.98 -6.84 2.37
CA ILE A 97 0.43 -6.69 2.05
C ILE A 97 0.69 -7.32 0.69
N VAL A 98 1.22 -6.53 -0.23
CA VAL A 98 1.54 -6.93 -1.61
C VAL A 98 3.05 -6.84 -1.78
N ARG A 99 3.70 -7.97 -2.07
CA ARG A 99 5.13 -8.00 -2.38
C ARG A 99 5.35 -7.70 -3.86
N SER A 100 6.42 -6.97 -4.17
CA SER A 100 6.83 -6.68 -5.54
C SER A 100 8.06 -7.52 -5.90
N GLU A 101 7.85 -8.56 -6.69
CA GLU A 101 8.93 -9.40 -7.22
C GLU A 101 9.54 -8.76 -8.48
N PRO A 102 10.87 -8.87 -8.71
CA PRO A 102 11.51 -8.31 -9.90
C PRO A 102 10.86 -8.77 -11.21
N SER A 103 10.32 -9.99 -11.24
CA SER A 103 9.61 -10.53 -12.40
C SER A 103 8.42 -9.70 -12.86
N TYR A 104 7.84 -8.88 -11.96
CA TYR A 104 6.69 -8.02 -12.25
C TYR A 104 6.98 -7.01 -13.37
N PHE A 105 8.21 -6.50 -13.44
CA PHE A 105 8.64 -5.48 -14.41
C PHE A 105 8.69 -6.01 -15.85
N TRP A 106 8.89 -7.32 -16.03
CA TRP A 106 8.94 -7.98 -17.33
C TRP A 106 7.68 -8.79 -17.65
N SER A 107 6.73 -8.84 -16.72
CA SER A 107 5.49 -9.59 -16.89
C SER A 107 4.60 -8.97 -17.95
N SER A 108 3.76 -9.77 -18.61
CA SER A 108 2.73 -9.26 -19.51
C SER A 108 1.66 -8.47 -18.73
N LYS A 109 0.88 -7.63 -19.42
CA LYS A 109 -0.24 -6.89 -18.79
C LYS A 109 -1.22 -7.86 -18.09
N LYS A 110 -1.56 -8.96 -18.76
CA LYS A 110 -2.43 -10.01 -18.22
C LYS A 110 -1.86 -10.64 -16.94
N ALA A 111 -0.57 -10.95 -16.93
CA ALA A 111 0.09 -11.53 -15.76
C ALA A 111 0.11 -10.56 -14.56
N ARG A 112 0.39 -9.26 -14.81
CA ARG A 112 0.31 -8.23 -13.77
C ARG A 112 -1.10 -8.10 -13.18
N ILE A 113 -2.12 -8.01 -14.04
CA ILE A 113 -3.52 -7.97 -13.59
C ILE A 113 -3.85 -9.20 -12.73
N THR A 114 -3.49 -10.40 -13.20
CA THR A 114 -3.73 -11.66 -12.48
C THR A 114 -3.05 -11.66 -11.09
N SER A 115 -1.87 -11.07 -10.96
CA SER A 115 -1.16 -10.99 -9.67
C SER A 115 -1.79 -10.02 -8.66
N ILE A 116 -2.54 -9.01 -9.15
CA ILE A 116 -3.22 -8.01 -8.32
C ILE A 116 -4.67 -8.40 -8.02
N GLU A 117 -5.27 -9.28 -8.82
CA GLU A 117 -6.62 -9.80 -8.63
C GLU A 117 -6.95 -10.19 -7.17
N PRO A 118 -6.08 -10.93 -6.41
CA PRO A 118 -6.38 -11.27 -5.02
C PRO A 118 -6.54 -10.06 -4.09
N VAL A 119 -5.95 -8.90 -4.42
CA VAL A 119 -6.13 -7.65 -3.67
C VAL A 119 -7.56 -7.13 -3.86
N VAL A 120 -8.06 -7.12 -5.09
CA VAL A 120 -9.43 -6.70 -5.39
C VAL A 120 -10.43 -7.64 -4.74
N GLU A 121 -10.25 -8.96 -4.91
CA GLU A 121 -11.11 -9.97 -4.29
C GLU A 121 -11.14 -9.83 -2.75
N THR A 122 -10.03 -9.42 -2.14
CA THR A 122 -9.94 -9.19 -0.68
C THR A 122 -10.67 -7.92 -0.27
N LEU A 123 -10.52 -6.83 -1.02
CA LEU A 123 -11.25 -5.58 -0.76
C LEU A 123 -12.77 -5.78 -0.88
N GLU A 124 -13.22 -6.57 -1.86
CA GLU A 124 -14.63 -6.96 -2.01
C GLU A 124 -15.10 -7.80 -0.81
N ALA A 125 -14.33 -8.82 -0.41
CA ALA A 125 -14.69 -9.67 0.72
C ALA A 125 -14.68 -8.94 2.07
N LEU A 126 -13.85 -7.91 2.24
CA LEU A 126 -13.85 -7.04 3.41
C LEU A 126 -15.00 -6.01 3.39
N GLY A 127 -15.79 -5.93 2.32
CA GLY A 127 -16.89 -4.97 2.18
C GLY A 127 -16.45 -3.56 1.78
N CYS A 128 -15.19 -3.39 1.33
CA CYS A 128 -14.67 -2.10 0.87
C CYS A 128 -15.16 -1.72 -0.52
N LEU A 129 -15.51 -2.74 -1.30
CA LEU A 129 -16.04 -2.65 -2.64
C LEU A 129 -17.33 -3.50 -2.70
N PRO A 130 -18.33 -3.09 -3.49
CA PRO A 130 -19.45 -3.97 -3.83
C PRO A 130 -18.93 -5.31 -4.36
N PRO A 131 -19.53 -6.44 -3.95
CA PRO A 131 -19.01 -7.75 -4.29
C PRO A 131 -19.06 -7.99 -5.80
N ALA A 132 -17.92 -8.34 -6.41
CA ALA A 132 -17.95 -9.06 -7.68
C ALA A 132 -18.36 -10.51 -7.42
N GLN A 133 -19.08 -11.11 -8.37
CA GLN A 133 -19.65 -12.45 -8.24
C GLN A 133 -18.57 -13.47 -7.84
N SER A 134 -18.69 -14.05 -6.63
CA SER A 134 -17.97 -15.23 -6.10
C SER A 134 -16.51 -15.39 -6.55
N SER A 135 -15.56 -15.04 -5.67
CA SER A 135 -14.13 -15.07 -5.97
C SER A 135 -13.32 -16.12 -5.18
N SER A 136 -12.07 -16.37 -5.62
CA SER A 136 -11.22 -17.42 -5.03
C SER A 136 -10.66 -17.01 -3.66
N ALA A 137 -10.24 -15.76 -3.48
CA ALA A 137 -9.84 -15.21 -2.20
C ALA A 137 -11.02 -15.15 -1.22
N SER A 138 -12.25 -14.91 -1.69
CA SER A 138 -13.44 -15.00 -0.82
C SER A 138 -13.56 -16.37 -0.13
N LYS A 139 -13.23 -17.47 -0.85
CA LYS A 139 -13.21 -18.81 -0.25
C LYS A 139 -12.09 -18.97 0.78
N VAL A 140 -10.90 -18.42 0.50
CA VAL A 140 -9.77 -18.45 1.43
C VAL A 140 -10.09 -17.64 2.70
N LEU A 141 -10.67 -16.46 2.55
CA LEU A 141 -11.05 -15.55 3.63
C LEU A 141 -12.14 -16.16 4.52
N ARG A 142 -13.17 -16.76 3.93
CA ARG A 142 -14.20 -17.51 4.67
C ARG A 142 -13.61 -18.66 5.48
N ARG A 143 -12.70 -19.45 4.88
CA ARG A 143 -11.98 -20.53 5.59
C ARG A 143 -11.08 -20.01 6.70
N ALA A 144 -10.50 -18.83 6.51
CA ALA A 144 -9.68 -18.17 7.50
C ALA A 144 -10.50 -17.44 8.57
N ASP A 145 -11.84 -17.53 8.57
CA ASP A 145 -12.74 -16.79 9.48
C ASP A 145 -12.44 -15.28 9.48
N VAL A 146 -12.38 -14.70 8.28
CA VAL A 146 -12.35 -13.26 8.05
C VAL A 146 -13.76 -12.82 7.68
N GLN A 147 -14.38 -12.04 8.56
CA GLN A 147 -15.70 -11.47 8.31
C GLN A 147 -15.58 -10.14 7.55
N PRO A 148 -16.59 -9.74 6.76
CA PRO A 148 -16.64 -8.41 6.17
C PRO A 148 -16.51 -7.34 7.25
N LEU A 149 -15.68 -6.32 7.00
CA LEU A 149 -15.52 -5.20 7.93
C LEU A 149 -16.67 -4.20 7.81
N PHE A 150 -17.34 -4.18 6.65
CA PHE A 150 -18.39 -3.22 6.35
C PHE A 150 -19.62 -3.89 5.76
N SER A 151 -20.80 -3.50 6.25
CA SER A 151 -22.09 -3.87 5.65
C SER A 151 -22.46 -3.01 4.45
N ASN A 152 -21.96 -1.76 4.40
CA ASN A 152 -22.08 -0.84 3.27
C ASN A 152 -20.69 -0.27 2.92
N PRO A 153 -20.32 -0.08 1.64
CA PRO A 153 -18.97 0.34 1.26
C PRO A 153 -18.65 1.77 1.71
N ALA A 154 -17.92 1.89 2.81
CA ALA A 154 -17.38 3.15 3.33
C ALA A 154 -16.02 2.92 4.02
N PRO A 155 -15.01 2.40 3.31
CA PRO A 155 -13.78 1.98 3.95
C PRO A 155 -12.84 3.17 4.20
N SER A 156 -12.35 3.33 5.43
CA SER A 156 -11.24 4.24 5.71
C SER A 156 -9.91 3.53 5.40
N ILE A 157 -9.18 4.01 4.38
CA ILE A 157 -8.06 3.28 3.79
C ILE A 157 -6.81 4.15 3.72
N LEU A 158 -5.73 3.67 4.34
CA LEU A 158 -4.38 4.19 4.16
C LEU A 158 -3.63 3.32 3.15
N VAL A 159 -3.12 3.91 2.07
CA VAL A 159 -2.28 3.21 1.08
C VAL A 159 -0.83 3.64 1.26
N HIS A 160 0.07 2.69 1.46
CA HIS A 160 1.51 2.90 1.53
C HIS A 160 2.20 2.18 0.38
N THR A 161 2.85 2.95 -0.48
CA THR A 161 3.49 2.47 -1.70
C THR A 161 4.98 2.73 -1.67
N PHE A 162 5.79 1.68 -1.81
CA PHE A 162 7.25 1.77 -1.80
C PHE A 162 7.84 1.58 -3.20
N SER A 163 8.76 2.48 -3.58
CA SER A 163 9.52 2.41 -4.82
C SER A 163 8.64 2.36 -6.09
N ASN A 164 9.28 2.33 -7.27
CA ASN A 164 8.57 2.11 -8.53
C ASN A 164 7.86 0.76 -8.58
N GLY A 165 8.37 -0.25 -7.86
CA GLY A 165 7.75 -1.58 -7.77
C GLY A 165 6.35 -1.54 -7.18
N GLY A 166 6.19 -0.86 -6.03
CA GLY A 166 4.88 -0.67 -5.41
C GLY A 166 4.01 0.30 -6.22
N ALA A 167 4.59 1.38 -6.74
CA ALA A 167 3.85 2.37 -7.52
C ALA A 167 3.21 1.75 -8.78
N TRP A 168 3.90 0.79 -9.41
CA TRP A 168 3.35 0.07 -10.56
C TRP A 168 2.25 -0.90 -10.16
N GLN A 169 2.38 -1.57 -9.01
CA GLN A 169 1.30 -2.41 -8.47
C GLN A 169 0.06 -1.58 -8.15
N LEU A 170 0.22 -0.40 -7.52
CA LEU A 170 -0.88 0.53 -7.27
C LEU A 170 -1.51 1.03 -8.57
N ALA A 171 -0.71 1.41 -9.58
CA ALA A 171 -1.23 1.82 -10.88
C ALA A 171 -2.01 0.69 -11.59
N THR A 172 -1.56 -0.55 -11.41
CA THR A 172 -2.25 -1.74 -11.96
C THR A 172 -3.54 -2.03 -11.23
N LEU A 173 -3.56 -1.92 -9.88
CA LEU A 173 -4.78 -2.01 -9.08
C LEU A 173 -5.79 -0.96 -9.53
N SER A 174 -5.34 0.29 -9.68
CA SER A 174 -6.16 1.39 -10.16
C SER A 174 -6.75 1.07 -11.54
N GLU A 175 -5.94 0.61 -12.50
CA GLU A 175 -6.43 0.24 -13.83
C GLU A 175 -7.49 -0.87 -13.78
N LEU A 176 -7.24 -1.90 -12.97
CA LEU A 176 -8.17 -3.02 -12.78
C LEU A 176 -9.49 -2.55 -12.16
N LEU A 177 -9.44 -1.70 -11.13
CA LEU A 177 -10.64 -1.17 -10.48
C LEU A 177 -11.43 -0.23 -11.40
N SER A 178 -10.77 0.63 -12.19
CA SER A 178 -11.48 1.49 -13.16
C SER A 178 -12.06 0.72 -14.33
N SER A 179 -11.55 -0.48 -14.63
CA SER A 179 -12.18 -1.35 -15.64
C SER A 179 -13.46 -2.01 -15.14
N ARG A 180 -13.74 -1.94 -13.84
CA ARG A 180 -14.98 -2.42 -13.20
C ARG A 180 -15.93 -1.26 -12.96
N THR A 181 -17.22 -1.51 -13.12
CA THR A 181 -18.26 -0.52 -12.78
C THR A 181 -18.63 -0.68 -11.32
N TYR A 182 -18.33 0.33 -10.51
CA TYR A 182 -18.80 0.41 -9.13
C TYR A 182 -19.86 1.52 -9.03
N PRO A 183 -20.98 1.29 -8.31
CA PRO A 183 -21.92 2.35 -8.00
C PRO A 183 -21.19 3.53 -7.33
N HIS A 184 -21.60 4.75 -7.67
CA HIS A 184 -21.05 5.95 -7.07
C HIS A 184 -21.27 5.90 -5.54
N THR A 185 -20.18 5.86 -4.79
CA THR A 185 -20.23 5.98 -3.33
C THR A 185 -20.67 7.39 -2.97
N THR A 186 -21.82 7.50 -2.31
CA THR A 186 -22.35 8.78 -1.82
C THR A 186 -21.69 9.26 -0.53
N LYS A 187 -21.02 8.34 0.21
CA LYS A 187 -20.28 8.64 1.43
C LYS A 187 -18.78 8.44 1.22
N LEU A 188 -18.03 9.53 1.21
CA LEU A 188 -16.56 9.48 1.18
C LEU A 188 -16.05 9.16 2.58
N SER A 189 -15.20 8.13 2.67
CA SER A 189 -14.51 7.77 3.91
C SER A 189 -13.06 8.25 3.88
N PRO A 190 -12.43 8.48 5.04
CA PRO A 190 -11.05 8.95 5.10
C PRO A 190 -10.11 8.07 4.27
N GLY A 191 -9.41 8.68 3.32
CA GLY A 191 -8.42 8.02 2.49
C GLY A 191 -7.11 8.79 2.52
N ALA A 192 -5.98 8.09 2.49
CA ALA A 192 -4.67 8.70 2.39
C ALA A 192 -3.70 7.86 1.55
N LEU A 193 -2.73 8.53 0.91
CA LEU A 193 -1.70 7.89 0.09
C LEU A 193 -0.31 8.31 0.55
N ILE A 194 0.56 7.33 0.77
CA ILE A 194 1.99 7.51 1.00
C ILE A 194 2.74 6.94 -0.20
N LEU A 195 3.63 7.75 -0.76
CA LEU A 195 4.56 7.41 -1.83
C LEU A 195 5.98 7.52 -1.25
N ASP A 196 6.58 6.38 -0.95
CA ASP A 196 7.91 6.29 -0.36
C ASP A 196 8.93 5.92 -1.44
N SER A 197 9.91 6.80 -1.65
CA SER A 197 10.97 6.66 -2.65
C SER A 197 10.42 6.46 -4.07
N CYS A 198 9.31 7.12 -4.41
CA CYS A 198 8.64 6.95 -5.70
C CYS A 198 7.66 8.10 -6.01
N PRO A 199 7.18 8.20 -7.25
CA PRO A 199 7.65 7.49 -8.45
C PRO A 199 8.82 8.19 -9.14
N GLY A 200 9.60 7.43 -9.90
CA GLY A 200 10.66 7.92 -10.78
C GLY A 200 10.59 7.35 -12.19
N ASP A 201 11.53 7.77 -13.05
CA ASP A 201 11.53 7.53 -14.49
C ASP A 201 12.20 6.22 -14.88
N GLY A 202 12.84 5.56 -13.91
CA GLY A 202 13.66 4.39 -14.16
C GLY A 202 14.83 4.77 -15.05
N GLY A 203 15.63 5.75 -14.64
CA GLY A 203 16.88 6.11 -15.31
C GLY A 203 17.84 4.93 -15.44
N VAL A 204 18.86 5.06 -16.29
CA VAL A 204 19.84 3.99 -16.56
C VAL A 204 20.49 3.51 -15.26
N GLU A 205 21.05 4.44 -14.49
CA GLU A 205 21.77 4.12 -13.26
C GLU A 205 20.83 3.63 -12.15
N GLY A 206 19.64 4.23 -12.02
CA GLY A 206 18.61 3.73 -11.09
C GLY A 206 18.18 2.30 -11.41
N THR A 207 18.03 1.96 -12.69
CA THR A 207 17.69 0.61 -13.15
C THR A 207 18.86 -0.37 -12.91
N ILE A 208 20.10 0.05 -13.19
CA ILE A 208 21.28 -0.75 -12.87
C ILE A 208 21.34 -1.01 -11.36
N ASN A 209 21.20 0.01 -10.53
CA ASN A 209 21.27 -0.13 -9.07
C ASN A 209 20.14 -1.03 -8.54
N ALA A 210 18.91 -0.85 -9.05
CA ALA A 210 17.76 -1.66 -8.67
C ALA A 210 17.88 -3.15 -9.05
N PHE A 211 18.32 -3.46 -10.27
CA PHE A 211 18.35 -4.84 -10.77
C PHE A 211 19.67 -5.56 -10.52
N SER A 212 20.80 -4.85 -10.65
CA SER A 212 22.12 -5.43 -10.42
C SER A 212 22.42 -5.60 -8.92
N GLY A 213 21.79 -4.79 -8.04
CA GLY A 213 21.92 -4.90 -6.59
C GLY A 213 21.39 -6.21 -6.01
N LEU A 214 20.58 -6.97 -6.76
CA LEU A 214 20.09 -8.30 -6.38
C LEU A 214 21.08 -9.42 -6.75
N ILE A 215 22.09 -9.12 -7.56
CA ILE A 215 23.02 -10.09 -8.14
C ILE A 215 24.36 -10.05 -7.39
N HIS A 216 24.69 -11.14 -6.70
CA HIS A 216 25.93 -11.26 -5.93
C HIS A 216 27.13 -11.69 -6.79
N ASN A 217 26.89 -12.34 -7.94
CA ASN A 217 27.95 -12.79 -8.85
C ASN A 217 28.46 -11.60 -9.70
N PRO A 218 29.76 -11.24 -9.61
CA PRO A 218 30.30 -10.04 -10.28
C PRO A 218 30.27 -10.14 -11.81
N ILE A 219 30.53 -11.31 -12.38
CA ILE A 219 30.52 -11.53 -13.84
C ILE A 219 29.11 -11.31 -14.37
N LEU A 220 28.12 -11.95 -13.72
CA LEU A 220 26.72 -11.78 -14.10
C LEU A 220 26.25 -10.35 -13.89
N ARG A 221 26.72 -9.66 -12.83
CA ARG A 221 26.41 -8.26 -12.56
C ARG A 221 26.91 -7.35 -13.67
N HIS A 222 28.15 -7.54 -14.15
CA HIS A 222 28.70 -6.78 -15.27
C HIS A 222 27.96 -7.06 -16.58
N LEU A 223 27.63 -8.33 -16.85
CA LEU A 223 26.84 -8.71 -18.02
C LEU A 223 25.46 -8.04 -18.02
N VAL A 224 24.74 -8.10 -16.89
CA VAL A 224 23.42 -7.45 -16.76
C VAL A 224 23.53 -5.93 -16.89
N THR A 225 24.55 -5.32 -16.29
CA THR A 225 24.81 -3.87 -16.41
C THR A 225 25.04 -3.47 -17.88
N PHE A 226 25.85 -4.24 -18.61
CA PHE A 226 26.10 -4.03 -20.03
C PHE A 226 24.81 -4.14 -20.85
N ILE A 227 24.01 -5.19 -20.61
CA ILE A 227 22.72 -5.40 -21.28
C ILE A 227 21.76 -4.22 -21.01
N ILE A 228 21.63 -3.78 -19.76
CA ILE A 228 20.77 -2.64 -19.41
C ILE A 228 21.23 -1.39 -20.19
N ARG A 229 22.52 -1.06 -20.16
CA ARG A 229 23.05 0.10 -20.92
C ARG A 229 22.77 -0.01 -22.42
N LEU A 230 22.93 -1.20 -23.00
CA LEU A 230 22.62 -1.45 -24.40
C LEU A 230 21.13 -1.24 -24.71
N LEU A 231 20.22 -1.72 -23.85
CA LEU A 231 18.78 -1.53 -24.01
C LEU A 231 18.38 -0.04 -23.93
N TYR A 232 18.96 0.73 -23.00
CA TYR A 232 18.70 2.16 -22.91
C TYR A 232 19.29 2.93 -24.09
N PHE A 233 20.47 2.55 -24.57
CA PHE A 233 21.08 3.12 -25.77
C PHE A 233 20.19 2.87 -27.00
N TYR A 234 19.71 1.63 -27.17
CA TYR A 234 18.76 1.29 -28.22
C TYR A 234 17.45 2.08 -28.09
N GLY A 235 16.88 2.18 -26.89
CA GLY A 235 15.67 2.96 -26.63
C GLY A 235 15.84 4.47 -26.88
N TYR A 236 17.03 5.01 -26.60
CA TYR A 236 17.41 6.38 -26.95
C TYR A 236 17.46 6.56 -28.48
N LEU A 237 18.18 5.67 -29.18
CA LEU A 237 18.33 5.74 -30.63
C LEU A 237 16.97 5.61 -31.35
N ARG A 238 16.14 4.65 -30.91
CA ARG A 238 14.78 4.46 -31.42
C ARG A 238 13.93 5.72 -31.26
N ARG A 239 13.96 6.40 -30.11
CA ARG A 239 13.18 7.63 -29.88
C ARG A 239 13.65 8.79 -30.75
N LYS A 240 14.95 8.85 -31.05
CA LYS A 240 15.52 9.87 -31.95
C LYS A 240 15.11 9.65 -33.41
N ILE A 241 15.04 8.39 -33.86
CA ILE A 241 14.73 8.04 -35.25
C ILE A 241 13.20 7.97 -35.50
N LEU A 242 12.44 7.39 -34.57
CA LEU A 242 10.97 7.30 -34.62
C LEU A 242 10.38 8.01 -33.40
N PRO A 243 10.10 9.33 -33.50
CA PRO A 243 9.47 10.07 -32.43
C PRO A 243 8.06 9.51 -32.17
N SER A 244 7.95 8.61 -31.21
CA SER A 244 6.66 8.11 -30.76
C SER A 244 6.06 9.11 -29.77
N ARG A 245 4.78 9.46 -29.98
CA ARG A 245 3.99 10.22 -28.99
C ARG A 245 3.66 9.41 -27.73
N SER A 246 3.95 8.11 -27.71
CA SER A 246 3.68 7.26 -26.55
C SER A 246 4.80 7.39 -25.50
N GLY A 247 4.45 7.87 -24.31
CA GLY A 247 5.36 7.94 -23.16
C GLY A 247 5.85 6.56 -22.70
N THR A 248 6.89 6.55 -21.88
CA THR A 248 7.47 5.32 -21.32
C THR A 248 6.48 4.55 -20.44
N VAL A 249 6.83 3.32 -20.06
CA VAL A 249 6.03 2.54 -19.11
C VAL A 249 5.90 3.27 -17.75
N PHE A 250 6.97 3.94 -17.32
CA PHE A 250 6.99 4.73 -16.10
C PHE A 250 6.19 6.03 -16.24
N ASP A 251 6.15 6.66 -17.41
CA ASP A 251 5.27 7.81 -17.65
C ASP A 251 3.79 7.46 -17.50
N ARG A 252 3.37 6.28 -17.98
CA ARG A 252 2.00 5.80 -17.78
C ARG A 252 1.70 5.54 -16.31
N MET A 253 2.63 4.90 -15.59
CA MET A 253 2.52 4.69 -14.14
C MET A 253 2.41 6.03 -13.39
N LYS A 254 3.34 6.96 -13.59
CA LYS A 254 3.34 8.30 -12.99
C LYS A 254 2.03 9.05 -13.26
N THR A 255 1.58 9.03 -14.52
CA THR A 255 0.33 9.69 -14.93
C THR A 255 -0.86 9.08 -14.21
N ARG A 256 -0.90 7.75 -14.09
CA ARG A 256 -1.94 7.03 -13.37
C ARG A 256 -1.92 7.39 -11.89
N VAL A 257 -0.77 7.33 -11.22
CA VAL A 257 -0.64 7.69 -9.80
C VAL A 257 -1.13 9.13 -9.53
N ASN A 258 -0.96 10.07 -10.47
CA ASN A 258 -1.47 11.45 -10.38
C ASN A 258 -2.90 11.65 -10.91
N THR A 259 -3.73 10.62 -11.04
CA THR A 259 -5.17 10.81 -11.27
C THR A 259 -5.85 11.17 -9.94
N PRO A 260 -6.77 12.15 -9.89
CA PRO A 260 -7.54 12.46 -8.68
C PRO A 260 -8.29 11.23 -8.14
N GLN A 261 -9.04 10.55 -9.02
CA GLN A 261 -9.74 9.32 -8.70
C GLN A 261 -8.85 8.09 -8.95
N LEU A 262 -7.68 8.06 -8.30
CA LEU A 262 -6.73 6.94 -8.41
C LEU A 262 -7.36 5.62 -7.95
N LEU A 263 -8.13 5.66 -6.88
CA LEU A 263 -8.95 4.54 -6.39
C LEU A 263 -10.41 5.02 -6.31
N PRO A 264 -11.41 4.12 -6.26
CA PRO A 264 -12.82 4.50 -6.27
C PRO A 264 -13.21 5.53 -5.19
N TRP A 265 -12.55 5.48 -4.03
CA TRP A 265 -12.76 6.36 -2.88
C TRP A 265 -11.76 7.54 -2.78
N PHE A 266 -10.91 7.76 -3.79
CA PHE A 266 -9.96 8.88 -3.80
C PHE A 266 -10.53 10.08 -4.56
N THR A 267 -10.20 11.28 -4.07
CA THR A 267 -10.51 12.56 -4.68
C THR A 267 -9.23 13.40 -4.81
N LYS A 268 -9.35 14.62 -5.35
CA LYS A 268 -8.25 15.59 -5.35
C LYS A 268 -7.80 15.98 -3.94
N ASP A 269 -8.73 15.95 -2.97
CA ASP A 269 -8.51 16.40 -1.60
C ASP A 269 -7.92 15.29 -0.71
N THR A 270 -7.93 14.04 -1.17
CA THR A 270 -7.27 12.90 -0.51
C THR A 270 -5.81 13.23 -0.23
N PRO A 271 -5.40 13.33 1.05
CA PRO A 271 -4.03 13.69 1.40
C PRO A 271 -3.00 12.70 0.84
N ARG A 272 -1.93 13.24 0.27
CA ARG A 272 -0.80 12.48 -0.28
C ARG A 272 0.49 12.91 0.40
N LEU A 273 1.31 11.96 0.82
CA LEU A 273 2.61 12.20 1.42
C LEU A 273 3.71 11.55 0.57
N TYR A 274 4.71 12.33 0.21
CA TYR A 274 5.91 11.86 -0.47
C TYR A 274 7.07 11.80 0.52
N PHE A 275 7.69 10.63 0.64
CA PHE A 275 8.97 10.47 1.30
C PHE A 275 10.06 10.26 0.25
N TYR A 276 11.15 11.02 0.32
CA TYR A 276 12.31 10.84 -0.56
C TYR A 276 13.56 11.44 0.07
N SER A 277 14.74 11.16 -0.50
CA SER A 277 16.00 11.62 0.05
C SER A 277 17.03 12.01 -0.99
N THR A 278 17.96 12.90 -0.61
CA THR A 278 19.10 13.26 -1.48
C THR A 278 20.11 12.11 -1.65
N LYS A 279 20.11 11.14 -0.72
CA LYS A 279 20.96 9.93 -0.79
C LYS A 279 20.22 8.70 -1.33
N ASP A 280 19.07 8.87 -1.96
CA ASP A 280 18.44 7.79 -2.72
C ASP A 280 19.22 7.55 -4.03
N ASP A 281 19.87 6.39 -4.12
CA ASP A 281 20.71 5.97 -5.24
C ASP A 281 19.92 5.22 -6.34
N ILE A 282 18.62 5.02 -6.15
CA ILE A 282 17.75 4.31 -7.09
C ILE A 282 16.77 5.27 -7.76
N ILE A 283 16.08 6.12 -6.99
CA ILE A 283 15.13 7.12 -7.49
C ILE A 283 15.66 8.51 -7.10
N PRO A 284 16.31 9.22 -8.03
CA PRO A 284 16.82 10.56 -7.79
C PRO A 284 15.73 11.54 -7.34
N ILE A 285 16.08 12.40 -6.38
CA ILE A 285 15.18 13.41 -5.81
C ILE A 285 14.42 14.24 -6.85
N HIS A 286 15.10 14.71 -7.89
CA HIS A 286 14.49 15.58 -8.92
C HIS A 286 13.36 14.87 -9.69
N GLU A 287 13.41 13.54 -9.82
CA GLU A 287 12.33 12.77 -10.47
C GLU A 287 11.07 12.76 -9.59
N VAL A 288 11.23 12.64 -8.27
CA VAL A 288 10.13 12.70 -7.30
C VAL A 288 9.57 14.12 -7.21
N GLU A 289 10.44 15.14 -7.13
CA GLU A 289 10.03 16.55 -7.10
C GLU A 289 9.25 16.95 -8.36
N THR A 290 9.70 16.51 -9.54
CA THR A 290 8.96 16.71 -10.80
C THR A 290 7.56 16.06 -10.75
N HIS A 291 7.43 14.89 -10.09
CA HIS A 291 6.13 14.23 -9.93
C HIS A 291 5.22 14.96 -8.94
N VAL A 292 5.80 15.47 -7.85
CA VAL A 292 5.13 16.31 -6.84
C VAL A 292 4.60 17.60 -7.47
N GLU A 293 5.40 18.28 -8.30
CA GLU A 293 4.98 19.50 -9.01
C GLU A 293 3.79 19.22 -9.92
N LYS A 294 3.86 18.16 -10.74
CA LYS A 294 2.74 17.73 -11.58
C LYS A 294 1.49 17.34 -10.79
N ALA A 295 1.66 16.85 -9.56
CA ALA A 295 0.54 16.56 -8.68
C ALA A 295 -0.10 17.85 -8.15
N ARG A 296 0.72 18.83 -7.75
CA ARG A 296 0.26 20.16 -7.31
C ARG A 296 -0.42 20.95 -8.42
N GLU A 297 0.12 20.94 -9.64
CA GLU A 297 -0.49 21.56 -10.83
C GLU A 297 -1.90 21.00 -11.11
N ARG A 298 -2.14 19.73 -10.77
CA ARG A 298 -3.44 19.07 -10.88
C ARG A 298 -4.38 19.34 -9.69
N GLY A 299 -3.97 20.18 -8.74
CA GLY A 299 -4.72 20.52 -7.54
C GLY A 299 -4.85 19.38 -6.54
N LEU A 300 -3.91 18.42 -6.55
CA LEU A 300 -3.91 17.31 -5.59
C LEU A 300 -3.36 17.77 -4.23
N ASN A 301 -3.93 17.27 -3.14
CA ASN A 301 -3.47 17.55 -1.78
C ASN A 301 -2.14 16.84 -1.49
N VAL A 302 -1.02 17.55 -1.65
CA VAL A 302 0.33 16.98 -1.60
C VAL A 302 1.15 17.56 -0.46
N ARG A 303 1.77 16.66 0.31
CA ARG A 303 2.78 16.91 1.33
C ARG A 303 4.06 16.17 0.99
N VAL A 304 5.16 16.69 1.50
CA VAL A 304 6.50 16.24 1.20
C VAL A 304 7.31 16.17 2.49
N GLU A 305 8.04 15.09 2.65
CA GLU A 305 9.03 14.87 3.70
C GLU A 305 10.35 14.48 3.05
N ARG A 306 11.21 15.49 2.83
CA ARG A 306 12.55 15.32 2.27
C ARG A 306 13.54 14.99 3.38
N PHE A 307 14.22 13.86 3.25
CA PHE A 307 15.32 13.44 4.11
C PHE A 307 16.66 13.76 3.45
N GLU A 308 17.68 14.05 4.26
CA GLU A 308 19.02 14.30 3.70
C GLU A 308 19.77 12.99 3.45
N ASP A 309 19.90 12.12 4.45
CA ASP A 309 20.90 11.03 4.43
C ASP A 309 20.34 9.60 4.51
N SER A 310 19.14 9.39 3.99
CA SER A 310 18.52 8.06 4.00
C SER A 310 18.59 7.39 2.63
N LYS A 311 18.97 6.11 2.61
CA LYS A 311 18.97 5.29 1.39
C LYS A 311 17.54 5.00 0.90
N HIS A 312 17.43 4.52 -0.33
CA HIS A 312 16.18 4.09 -0.95
C HIS A 312 15.34 3.22 0.00
N VAL A 313 14.09 3.62 0.27
CA VAL A 313 13.11 2.92 1.12
C VAL A 313 13.59 2.70 2.57
N ALA A 314 14.62 3.44 3.01
CA ALA A 314 15.19 3.30 4.34
C ALA A 314 14.93 4.52 5.24
N HIS A 315 14.02 5.43 4.84
CA HIS A 315 13.68 6.65 5.56
C HIS A 315 13.22 6.37 7.00
N ALA A 316 12.27 5.45 7.17
CA ALA A 316 11.78 5.03 8.49
C ALA A 316 12.86 4.42 9.39
N ARG A 317 13.93 3.87 8.82
CA ARG A 317 15.08 3.35 9.58
C ARG A 317 16.05 4.46 9.95
N ALA A 318 16.22 5.44 9.07
CA ALA A 318 17.16 6.54 9.27
C ALA A 318 16.65 7.53 10.34
N ASP A 319 15.36 7.86 10.30
CA ASP A 319 14.71 8.75 11.26
C ASP A 319 13.26 8.27 11.52
N PRO A 320 13.09 7.28 12.43
CA PRO A 320 11.80 6.65 12.68
C PRO A 320 10.76 7.63 13.25
N GLU A 321 11.17 8.52 14.14
CA GLU A 321 10.26 9.44 14.82
C GLU A 321 9.61 10.39 13.81
N ARG A 322 10.43 11.06 13.00
CA ARG A 322 9.95 11.97 11.96
C ARG A 322 9.06 11.27 10.96
N TYR A 323 9.49 10.10 10.48
CA TYR A 323 8.76 9.31 9.49
C TYR A 323 7.36 8.93 9.99
N TRP A 324 7.27 8.28 11.15
CA TRP A 324 5.99 7.81 11.67
C TRP A 324 5.11 8.93 12.23
N SER A 325 5.70 10.04 12.68
CA SER A 325 4.96 11.27 13.01
C SER A 325 4.27 11.84 11.77
N ALA A 326 4.97 11.93 10.64
CA ALA A 326 4.38 12.39 9.38
C ALA A 326 3.27 11.46 8.87
N VAL A 327 3.43 10.14 9.02
CA VAL A 327 2.38 9.16 8.71
C VAL A 327 1.13 9.38 9.55
N ARG A 328 1.27 9.55 10.88
CA ARG A 328 0.13 9.83 11.77
C ARG A 328 -0.57 11.13 11.39
N LYS A 329 0.20 12.21 11.22
CA LYS A 329 -0.33 13.52 10.83
C LYS A 329 -1.14 13.45 9.54
N LEU A 330 -0.60 12.79 8.51
CA LEU A 330 -1.30 12.57 7.23
C LEU A 330 -2.67 11.90 7.44
N TRP A 331 -2.72 10.87 8.28
CA TRP A 331 -3.97 10.17 8.57
C TRP A 331 -4.97 11.06 9.31
N GLU A 332 -4.52 11.82 10.31
CA GLU A 332 -5.37 12.77 11.02
C GLU A 332 -5.98 13.81 10.07
N ASP A 333 -5.23 14.29 9.07
CA ASP A 333 -5.76 15.19 8.04
C ASP A 333 -6.82 14.53 7.18
N ALA A 334 -6.67 13.25 6.85
CA ALA A 334 -7.67 12.51 6.09
C ALA A 334 -8.97 12.36 6.88
N VAL A 335 -8.88 12.15 8.21
CA VAL A 335 -10.05 12.09 9.10
C VAL A 335 -10.74 13.45 9.20
N ARG A 336 -9.97 14.53 9.39
CA ARG A 336 -10.50 15.91 9.46
C ARG A 336 -11.17 16.32 8.14
N GLY A 337 -10.50 16.09 7.01
CA GLY A 337 -11.06 16.42 5.69
C GLY A 337 -12.31 15.61 5.34
N GLY A 338 -12.45 14.39 5.84
CA GLY A 338 -13.68 13.60 5.70
C GLY A 338 -14.86 14.17 6.48
N ALA A 339 -14.63 14.75 7.66
CA ALA A 339 -15.67 15.33 8.50
C ALA A 339 -16.26 16.62 7.88
N ASP A 340 -15.42 17.50 7.35
CA ASP A 340 -15.84 18.78 6.74
C ASP A 340 -16.66 18.61 5.45
N VAL A 341 -16.50 17.50 4.74
CA VAL A 341 -17.29 17.17 3.54
C VAL A 341 -18.68 16.64 3.92
N SER A 342 -18.76 15.84 5.00
CA SER A 342 -20.03 15.28 5.48
C SER A 342 -20.97 16.35 6.05
N SER A 343 -20.44 17.42 6.65
CA SER A 343 -21.24 18.50 7.25
C SER A 343 -21.78 19.52 6.22
N LYS A 344 -21.33 19.46 4.96
CA LYS A 344 -21.80 20.33 3.87
C LYS A 344 -22.84 19.67 2.97
N SER A 345 -23.11 18.38 3.19
CA SER A 345 -24.05 17.56 2.40
C SER A 345 -25.36 17.25 3.12
N GLU A 346 -25.52 17.75 4.35
CA GLU A 346 -26.81 17.87 5.07
C GLU A 346 -27.35 19.28 4.88
#